data_AF-A1VVL1-F1
#
_entry.id   AF-A1VVL1-F1
#
_cell.length_a   1.000
_cell.length_b   1.000
_cell.length_c   1.000
_cell.angle_alpha   90.00
_cell.angle_beta   90.00
_cell.angle_gamma   90.00
#
_symmetry.space_group_name_H-M   'P 1'
#
loop_
_entity.id
_entity.type
_entity.pdbx_description
1 polymer ?
#
loop_
_entity_poly.entity_id
_entity_poly.type
_entity_poly.pdbx_seq_one_letter_code
_entity_poly.pdbx_strand_id
1 'polypeptide(L)'
;MTAFQEIGMSDSVFEVLRAAVGMARAEQVQRLATLKLKLLEVFPGRQEDIASAIAFWAAHARMNRSGADQGLSLAEAKRLASTPA
;
A
#
# COMPACT_ATOMS: atom_id res chain seq x y z
N MET A 1 -10.22 9.85 -21.87
CA MET A 1 -9.16 10.55 -21.12
C MET A 1 -9.40 10.30 -19.65
N THR A 2 -8.32 10.06 -18.92
CA THR A 2 -8.20 9.14 -17.79
C THR A 2 -8.67 9.74 -16.46
N ALA A 3 -9.54 9.02 -15.74
CA ALA A 3 -10.15 9.42 -14.45
C ALA A 3 -9.24 9.21 -13.22
N PHE A 4 -7.94 9.56 -13.34
CA PHE A 4 -6.97 9.46 -12.24
C PHE A 4 -6.51 10.83 -11.72
N GLN A 5 -7.15 11.92 -12.15
CA GLN A 5 -6.74 13.29 -11.82
C GLN A 5 -7.16 13.79 -10.42
N GLU A 6 -7.98 13.07 -9.65
CA GLU A 6 -8.56 13.61 -8.40
C GLU A 6 -7.82 13.23 -7.10
N ILE A 7 -6.66 12.58 -7.19
CA ILE A 7 -5.73 12.46 -6.06
C ILE A 7 -4.40 12.87 -6.65
N GLY A 8 -3.85 14.03 -6.26
CA GLY A 8 -2.66 14.66 -6.85
C GLY A 8 -1.37 13.81 -6.77
N MET A 9 -1.35 12.68 -7.47
CA MET A 9 -0.24 11.77 -7.62
C MET A 9 0.27 11.92 -9.05
N SER A 10 1.50 12.42 -9.18
CA SER A 10 2.14 12.56 -10.49
C SER A 10 2.32 11.18 -11.13
N ASP A 11 2.20 11.12 -12.46
CA ASP A 11 2.38 9.89 -13.26
C ASP A 11 3.74 9.22 -12.94
N SER A 12 4.78 10.02 -12.70
CA SER A 12 6.10 9.56 -12.27
C SER A 12 6.09 8.86 -10.91
N VAL A 13 5.32 9.34 -9.94
CA VAL A 13 5.20 8.70 -8.62
C VAL A 13 4.43 7.38 -8.72
N PHE A 14 3.43 7.32 -9.61
CA PHE A 14 2.66 6.10 -9.85
C PHE A 14 3.50 5.00 -10.50
N GLU A 15 4.35 5.36 -11.47
CA GLU A 15 5.32 4.45 -12.07
C GLU A 15 6.25 3.84 -11.02
N VAL A 16 6.84 4.68 -10.16
CA VAL A 16 7.73 4.25 -9.07
C VAL A 16 6.98 3.38 -8.07
N LEU A 17 5.74 3.71 -7.71
CA LEU A 17 4.92 2.91 -6.82
C LEU A 17 4.64 1.52 -7.40
N ARG A 18 4.26 1.45 -8.68
CA ARG A 18 3.99 0.18 -9.37
C ARG A 18 5.24 -0.72 -9.37
N ALA A 19 6.40 -0.13 -9.66
CA ALA A 19 7.67 -0.84 -9.62
C ALA A 19 8.02 -1.31 -8.20
N ALA A 20 7.80 -0.47 -7.18
CA ALA A 20 8.01 -0.80 -5.77
C ALA A 20 7.18 -2.00 -5.32
N VAL A 21 5.88 -2.01 -5.65
CA VAL A 21 4.98 -3.13 -5.31
C VAL A 21 5.38 -4.40 -6.06
N GLY A 22 5.76 -4.28 -7.34
CA GLY A 22 6.27 -5.38 -8.14
C GLY A 22 7.52 -6.02 -7.54
N MET A 23 8.52 -5.21 -7.19
CA MET A 23 9.77 -5.69 -6.55
C MET A 23 9.50 -6.30 -5.17
N ALA A 24 8.68 -5.65 -4.34
CA ALA A 24 8.35 -6.17 -3.02
C ALA A 24 7.68 -7.55 -3.08
N ARG A 25 6.84 -7.80 -4.10
CA ARG A 25 6.23 -9.12 -4.32
C ARG A 25 7.20 -10.13 -4.91
N ALA A 26 7.93 -9.77 -5.96
CA ALA A 26 8.81 -10.70 -6.67
C ALA A 26 9.98 -11.18 -5.80
N GLU A 27 10.56 -10.27 -5.02
CA GLU A 27 11.76 -10.54 -4.21
C GLU A 27 11.44 -10.76 -2.72
N GLN A 28 10.14 -10.82 -2.36
CA GLN A 28 9.65 -10.91 -0.97
C GLN A 28 10.38 -9.95 -0.01
N VAL A 29 10.62 -8.72 -0.45
CA VAL A 29 11.34 -7.73 0.35
C VAL A 29 10.47 -7.29 1.53
N GLN A 30 10.78 -7.81 2.71
CA GLN A 30 10.04 -7.49 3.94
C GLN A 30 10.49 -6.17 4.58
N ARG A 31 11.67 -5.65 4.20
CA ARG A 31 12.27 -4.45 4.79
C ARG A 31 12.23 -3.26 3.85
N LEU A 32 11.61 -2.17 4.30
CA LEU A 32 11.48 -0.92 3.54
C LEU A 32 12.83 -0.30 3.15
N ALA A 33 13.85 -0.43 3.99
CA ALA A 33 15.20 0.05 3.68
C ALA A 33 15.80 -0.65 2.45
N THR A 34 15.63 -1.97 2.35
CA THR A 34 16.11 -2.78 1.21
C THR A 34 15.33 -2.42 -0.06
N LEU A 35 14.01 -2.24 0.06
CA LEU A 35 13.18 -1.83 -1.08
C LEU A 35 13.59 -0.43 -1.60
N LYS A 36 13.87 0.51 -0.70
CA LYS A 36 14.32 1.85 -1.07
C LYS A 36 15.65 1.84 -1.82
N LEU A 37 16.63 1.05 -1.37
CA LEU A 37 17.92 0.92 -2.04
C LEU A 37 17.76 0.40 -3.47
N LYS A 38 16.98 -0.68 -3.64
CA LYS A 38 16.69 -1.26 -4.95
C LYS A 38 15.97 -0.28 -5.88
N LEU A 39 15.02 0.49 -5.34
CA LEU A 39 14.33 1.52 -6.12
C LEU A 39 15.27 2.65 -6.56
N LEU A 40 16.27 3.00 -5.75
CA LEU A 40 17.28 3.99 -6.10
C LEU A 40 18.23 3.49 -7.19
N GLU A 41 18.50 2.17 -7.23
CA GLU A 41 19.27 1.55 -8.31
C GLU A 41 18.51 1.56 -9.64
N VAL A 42 17.20 1.33 -9.60
CA VAL A 42 16.34 1.29 -10.81
C VAL A 42 15.94 2.68 -11.29
N PHE A 43 15.72 3.63 -10.38
CA PHE A 43 15.33 5.01 -10.67
C PHE A 43 16.34 6.01 -10.10
N PRO A 44 17.56 6.09 -10.66
CA PRO A 44 18.57 7.02 -10.18
C PRO A 44 18.08 8.47 -10.32
N GLY A 45 18.29 9.27 -9.28
CA GLY A 45 17.88 10.69 -9.24
C GLY A 45 16.42 10.95 -8.87
N ARG A 46 15.55 9.94 -8.81
CA ARG A 46 14.11 10.10 -8.47
C ARG A 46 13.81 9.92 -6.98
N GLN A 47 14.65 10.50 -6.12
CA GLN A 47 14.58 10.28 -4.67
C GLN A 47 13.27 10.79 -4.05
N GLU A 48 12.78 11.93 -4.53
CA GLU A 48 11.51 12.52 -4.08
C GLU A 48 10.30 11.68 -4.49
N ASP A 49 10.29 11.15 -5.72
CA ASP A 49 9.23 10.27 -6.21
C ASP A 49 9.20 8.95 -5.43
N ILE A 50 10.37 8.37 -5.15
CA ILE A 50 10.50 7.15 -4.34
C ILE A 50 9.99 7.39 -2.92
N ALA A 51 10.37 8.51 -2.29
CA ALA A 51 9.89 8.86 -0.96
C ALA A 51 8.37 9.03 -0.94
N SER A 52 7.81 9.72 -1.94
CA SER A 52 6.37 9.94 -2.10
C SER A 52 5.60 8.65 -2.32
N ALA A 53 6.09 7.76 -3.19
CA ALA A 53 5.48 6.46 -3.46
C ALA A 53 5.47 5.57 -2.21
N ILE A 54 6.59 5.53 -1.46
CA ILE A 54 6.68 4.76 -0.21
C ILE A 54 5.73 5.32 0.85
N ALA A 55 5.67 6.65 1.01
CA ALA A 55 4.77 7.29 1.96
C ALA A 55 3.30 7.00 1.64
N PHE A 56 2.92 7.07 0.36
CA PHE A 56 1.59 6.73 -0.12
C PHE A 56 1.24 5.26 0.19
N TRP A 57 2.14 4.33 -0.13
CA TRP A 57 1.94 2.91 0.16
C TRP A 57 1.79 2.64 1.65
N ALA A 58 2.60 3.28 2.49
CA ALA A 58 2.53 3.14 3.94
C ALA A 58 1.20 3.67 4.51
N ALA A 59 0.70 4.79 3.99
CA ALA A 59 -0.61 5.33 4.36
C ALA A 59 -1.74 4.36 3.96
N HIS A 60 -1.71 3.84 2.73
CA HIS A 60 -2.68 2.87 2.22
C HIS A 60 -2.65 1.56 3.02
N ALA A 61 -1.47 1.02 3.33
CA ALA A 61 -1.32 -0.19 4.12
C ALA A 61 -1.85 -0.05 5.55
N ARG A 62 -1.71 1.14 6.16
CA ARG A 62 -2.30 1.44 7.48
C ARG A 62 -3.82 1.50 7.41
N MET A 63 -4.40 2.16 6.40
CA MET A 63 -5.84 2.20 6.19
C MET A 63 -6.44 0.79 6.02
N ASN A 64 -5.78 -0.07 5.23
CA ASN A 64 -6.24 -1.44 5.01
C ASN A 64 -6.12 -2.32 6.27
N ARG A 65 -5.16 -2.02 7.17
CA ARG A 65 -5.05 -2.68 8.47
C ARG A 65 -6.13 -2.20 9.45
N SER A 66 -6.46 -0.91 9.45
CA SER A 66 -7.52 -0.34 10.30
C SER A 66 -8.92 -0.78 9.85
N GLY A 67 -9.14 -1.06 8.57
CA GLY A 67 -10.39 -1.66 8.08
C GLY A 67 -10.61 -3.12 8.51
N ALA A 68 -9.54 -3.86 8.81
CA ALA A 68 -9.64 -5.22 9.35
C ALA A 68 -9.94 -5.25 10.87
N ASP A 69 -9.78 -4.12 11.56
CA ASP A 69 -10.04 -3.97 13.01
C ASP A 69 -11.49 -3.51 13.30
N GLN A 70 -12.20 -2.99 12.30
CA GLN A 70 -13.62 -2.61 12.38
C GLN A 70 -14.58 -3.60 11.71
N GLY A 71 -14.09 -4.77 11.30
CA GLY A 71 -14.99 -5.88 11.00
C GLY A 71 -15.51 -6.42 12.31
N LEU A 72 -16.82 -6.29 12.56
CA LEU A 72 -17.57 -7.14 13.50
C LEU A 72 -16.85 -8.48 13.60
N SER A 73 -16.25 -8.75 14.76
CA SER A 73 -15.47 -9.97 14.95
C SER A 73 -16.32 -11.13 14.45
N LEU A 74 -15.77 -12.06 13.67
CA LEU A 74 -16.50 -13.24 13.21
C LEU A 74 -17.17 -13.96 14.42
N ALA A 75 -16.57 -13.82 15.61
CA ALA A 75 -17.14 -14.26 16.88
C ALA A 75 -18.41 -13.49 17.29
N GLU A 76 -18.50 -12.20 17.03
CA GLU A 76 -19.64 -11.33 17.31
C GLU A 76 -20.80 -11.55 16.32
N ALA A 77 -20.48 -11.67 15.02
CA ALA A 77 -21.45 -12.06 14.00
C ALA A 77 -22.04 -13.46 14.27
N LYS A 78 -21.23 -14.40 14.76
CA LYS A 78 -21.68 -15.74 15.14
C LYS A 78 -22.52 -15.76 16.42
N ARG A 79 -22.26 -14.86 17.38
CA ARG A 79 -23.10 -14.70 18.58
C ARG A 79 -24.50 -14.19 18.22
N LEU A 80 -24.61 -13.18 17.36
CA LEU A 80 -25.89 -12.63 16.93
C LEU A 80 -26.73 -13.65 16.13
N ALA A 81 -26.09 -14.49 15.32
CA ALA A 81 -26.77 -15.55 14.57
C ALA A 81 -27.16 -16.79 15.40
N SER A 82 -26.64 -16.94 16.62
CA SER A 82 -26.87 -18.12 17.48
C SER A 82 -27.78 -17.84 18.68
N THR A 83 -28.47 -16.70 18.71
CA THR A 83 -29.45 -16.41 19.77
C THR A 83 -30.83 -16.86 19.29
N PRO A 84 -31.39 -17.98 19.80
CA PRO A 84 -32.80 -18.26 19.62
C PRO A 84 -33.63 -17.25 20.44
N ALA A 85 -34.70 -16.76 19.82
CA ALA A 85 -35.72 -15.95 20.47
C ALA A 85 -36.47 -16.74 21.57
#